data_AF-A0A177QEB4-F1
#
_entry.id   AF-A0A177QEB4-F1
#
_cell.length_a   1.000
_cell.length_b   1.000
_cell.length_c   1.000
_cell.angle_alpha   90.00
_cell.angle_beta   90.00
_cell.angle_gamma   90.00
#
_symmetry.space_group_name_H-M   'P 1'
#
loop_
_entity.id
_entity.type
_entity.pdbx_description
1 polymer ?
#
loop_
_entity_poly.entity_id
_entity_poly.type
_entity_poly.pdbx_seq_one_letter_code
_entity_poly.pdbx_strand_id
1 'polypeptide(L)'
;MKSAALFLALMLVTPAVAQSQAVTPPADPAAAANAFYAVYGPQVGKGGGIPDAATRLRFSAVLSPRLNAQLAAAAAAQARLTARVKNAVPPMLEGDIFSSLFEGATGWKVGACQSDGSTARCPVALTHVAPAIAGRAPVKPAQWNDTVLLTNGPQGWKVDDVIYDAGFAFGNTGRLSGMLRMVIAATP
;
A
#
# COMPACT_ATOMS: atom_id res chain seq x y z
N MET A 1 -50.95 44.65 46.27
CA MET A 1 -50.30 43.37 45.93
C MET A 1 -50.73 42.99 44.51
N LYS A 2 -49.86 43.17 43.50
CA LYS A 2 -50.07 42.68 42.13
C LYS A 2 -48.72 42.15 41.63
N SER A 3 -48.60 40.84 41.55
CA SER A 3 -47.40 40.13 41.08
C SER A 3 -47.36 40.15 39.55
N ALA A 4 -46.24 40.59 38.98
CA ALA A 4 -45.93 40.47 37.56
C ALA A 4 -45.22 39.12 37.33
N ALA A 5 -45.74 38.32 36.40
CA ALA A 5 -45.17 37.05 36.00
C ALA A 5 -44.07 37.27 34.96
N LEU A 6 -42.88 36.72 35.23
CA LEU A 6 -41.71 36.75 34.36
C LEU A 6 -41.78 35.56 33.40
N PHE A 7 -41.88 35.82 32.10
CA PHE A 7 -41.79 34.79 31.05
C PHE A 7 -40.32 34.43 30.80
N LEU A 8 -39.95 33.17 31.06
CA LEU A 8 -38.63 32.62 30.77
C LEU A 8 -38.67 31.95 29.38
N ALA A 9 -38.00 32.53 28.40
CA ALA A 9 -37.86 31.95 27.06
C ALA A 9 -36.74 30.89 27.06
N LEU A 10 -37.11 29.64 26.78
CA LEU A 10 -36.20 28.49 26.70
C LEU A 10 -35.63 28.39 25.27
N MET A 11 -34.37 28.80 25.08
CA MET A 11 -33.65 28.56 23.82
C MET A 11 -33.20 27.10 23.72
N LEU A 12 -33.78 26.36 22.77
CA LEU A 12 -33.36 25.01 22.39
C LEU A 12 -32.08 25.09 21.55
N VAL A 13 -30.95 24.75 22.16
CA VAL A 13 -29.67 24.51 21.46
C VAL A 13 -29.73 23.12 20.84
N THR A 14 -29.80 23.04 19.51
CA THR A 14 -29.70 21.77 18.78
C THR A 14 -28.22 21.42 18.57
N PRO A 15 -27.74 20.23 18.98
CA PRO A 15 -26.38 19.81 18.69
C PRO A 15 -26.26 19.44 17.21
N ALA A 16 -25.41 20.16 16.48
CA ALA A 16 -25.01 19.80 15.13
C ALA A 16 -24.19 18.49 15.18
N VAL A 17 -24.84 17.37 14.84
CA VAL A 17 -24.16 16.08 14.68
C VAL A 17 -23.35 16.14 13.39
N ALA A 18 -22.03 16.23 13.51
CA ALA A 18 -21.12 16.13 12.37
C ALA A 18 -21.22 14.71 11.79
N GLN A 19 -21.87 14.58 10.64
CA GLN A 19 -21.88 13.33 9.88
C GLN A 19 -20.46 13.07 9.36
N SER A 20 -19.74 12.17 10.03
CA SER A 20 -18.53 11.58 9.46
C SER A 20 -18.93 10.86 8.17
N GLN A 21 -18.46 11.37 7.03
CA GLN A 21 -18.62 10.69 5.76
C GLN A 21 -17.86 9.37 5.84
N ALA A 22 -18.59 8.29 6.06
CA ALA A 22 -18.03 6.95 5.95
C ALA A 22 -17.56 6.78 4.51
N VAL A 23 -16.25 6.75 4.30
CA VAL A 23 -15.65 6.42 3.03
C VAL A 23 -16.16 5.03 2.66
N THR A 24 -17.05 4.96 1.68
CA THR A 24 -17.59 3.68 1.20
C THR A 24 -16.41 2.88 0.65
N PRO A 25 -16.16 1.66 1.13
CA PRO A 25 -15.12 0.82 0.58
C PRO A 25 -15.30 0.64 -0.94
N PRO A 26 -14.22 0.47 -1.71
CA PRO A 26 -14.35 0.14 -3.12
C PRO A 26 -15.17 -1.14 -3.26
N ALA A 27 -16.28 -1.06 -3.99
CA ALA A 27 -17.16 -2.21 -4.22
C ALA A 27 -16.53 -3.25 -5.17
N ASP A 28 -15.54 -2.82 -5.97
CA ASP A 28 -14.89 -3.60 -7.03
C ASP A 28 -13.38 -3.79 -6.73
N PRO A 29 -12.83 -5.00 -6.90
CA PRO A 29 -11.40 -5.25 -6.74
C PRO A 29 -10.51 -4.42 -7.68
N ALA A 30 -10.95 -4.07 -8.90
CA ALA A 30 -10.13 -3.24 -9.78
C ALA A 30 -10.01 -1.80 -9.26
N ALA A 31 -11.10 -1.25 -8.71
CA ALA A 31 -11.09 0.04 -8.03
C ALA A 31 -10.17 0.03 -6.79
N ALA A 32 -10.18 -1.04 -5.99
CA ALA A 32 -9.29 -1.19 -4.84
C ALA A 32 -7.81 -1.29 -5.24
N ALA A 33 -7.49 -2.04 -6.31
CA ALA A 33 -6.13 -2.10 -6.84
C ALA A 33 -5.66 -0.72 -7.34
N ASN A 34 -6.51 0.04 -8.03
CA ASN A 34 -6.18 1.40 -8.44
C ASN A 34 -5.97 2.35 -7.25
N ALA A 35 -6.77 2.22 -6.18
CA ALA A 35 -6.57 2.99 -4.95
C ALA A 35 -5.23 2.67 -4.29
N PHE A 36 -4.81 1.40 -4.28
CA PHE A 36 -3.47 1.02 -3.86
C PHE A 36 -2.38 1.70 -4.71
N TYR A 37 -2.49 1.65 -6.04
CA TYR A 37 -1.49 2.28 -6.90
C TYR A 37 -1.45 3.80 -6.78
N ALA A 38 -2.58 4.45 -6.48
CA ALA A 38 -2.63 5.89 -6.21
C ALA A 38 -1.86 6.28 -4.93
N VAL A 39 -1.80 5.39 -3.93
CA VAL A 39 -0.95 5.59 -2.74
C VAL A 39 0.52 5.25 -3.06
N TYR A 40 0.74 4.18 -3.83
CA TYR A 40 2.05 3.67 -4.22
C TYR A 40 2.86 4.61 -5.10
N GLY A 41 2.29 5.10 -6.21
CA GLY A 41 3.02 5.87 -7.22
C GLY A 41 3.80 7.05 -6.64
N PRO A 42 3.21 7.87 -5.75
CA PRO A 42 3.93 8.95 -5.08
C PRO A 42 5.08 8.52 -4.16
N GLN A 43 5.22 7.23 -3.81
CA GLN A 43 6.32 6.70 -2.98
C GLN A 43 7.49 6.15 -3.80
N VAL A 44 7.30 5.91 -5.10
CA VAL A 44 8.31 5.32 -5.98
C VAL A 44 9.55 6.23 -6.01
N GLY A 45 10.73 5.62 -5.81
CA GLY A 45 12.01 6.32 -5.76
C GLY A 45 12.26 7.16 -4.50
N LYS A 46 11.33 7.22 -3.53
CA LYS A 46 11.51 7.97 -2.27
C LYS A 46 12.11 7.13 -1.13
N GLY A 47 12.38 5.86 -1.39
CA GLY A 47 12.94 4.89 -0.47
C GLY A 47 13.05 3.52 -1.13
N GLY A 48 13.61 2.56 -0.40
CA GLY A 48 13.72 1.17 -0.83
C GLY A 48 13.59 0.21 0.35
N GLY A 49 13.24 -1.03 0.06
CA GLY A 49 12.99 -2.06 1.04
C GLY A 49 11.66 -1.92 1.76
N ILE A 50 11.64 -2.33 3.02
CA ILE A 50 10.43 -2.32 3.84
C ILE A 50 10.04 -0.87 4.18
N PRO A 51 8.83 -0.41 3.83
CA PRO A 51 8.39 0.96 4.09
C PRO A 51 8.46 1.31 5.57
N ASP A 52 8.83 2.55 5.89
CA ASP A 52 8.88 3.04 7.27
C ASP A 52 7.47 3.21 7.90
N ALA A 53 7.40 3.60 9.17
CA ALA A 53 6.12 3.72 9.87
C ALA A 53 5.18 4.76 9.24
N ALA A 54 5.72 5.90 8.80
CA ALA A 54 4.93 6.95 8.16
C ALA A 54 4.37 6.49 6.81
N THR A 55 5.17 5.80 6.02
CA THR A 55 4.76 5.26 4.72
C THR A 55 3.76 4.13 4.89
N ARG A 56 3.96 3.22 5.84
CA ARG A 56 2.98 2.16 6.17
C ARG A 56 1.63 2.74 6.59
N LEU A 57 1.60 3.87 7.31
CA LEU A 57 0.34 4.53 7.65
C LEU A 57 -0.43 4.98 6.40
N ARG A 58 0.24 5.49 5.37
CA ARG A 58 -0.38 5.87 4.08
C ARG A 58 -1.00 4.66 3.37
N PHE A 59 -0.32 3.51 3.44
CA PHE A 59 -0.80 2.26 2.85
C PHE A 59 -1.89 1.57 3.69
N SER A 60 -2.02 1.88 4.98
CA SER A 60 -2.87 1.13 5.91
C SER A 60 -4.32 0.98 5.44
N ALA A 61 -4.86 1.99 4.76
CA ALA A 61 -6.22 2.00 4.25
C ALA A 61 -6.42 1.22 2.95
N VAL A 62 -5.37 0.85 2.22
CA VAL A 62 -5.45 0.14 0.93
C VAL A 62 -4.91 -1.29 0.99
N LEU A 63 -4.20 -1.64 2.07
CA LEU A 63 -3.70 -2.98 2.32
C LEU A 63 -4.61 -3.76 3.28
N SER A 64 -4.63 -5.09 3.13
CA SER A 64 -5.33 -5.97 4.03
C SER A 64 -4.71 -5.90 5.44
N PRO A 65 -5.47 -6.18 6.50
CA PRO A 65 -4.91 -6.27 7.85
C PRO A 65 -3.74 -7.25 7.94
N ARG A 66 -3.80 -8.36 7.20
CA ARG A 66 -2.73 -9.36 7.15
C ARG A 66 -1.44 -8.78 6.58
N LEU A 67 -1.51 -8.14 5.40
CA LEU A 67 -0.31 -7.59 4.75
C LEU A 67 0.27 -6.42 5.55
N ASN A 68 -0.59 -5.56 6.14
CA ASN A 68 -0.16 -4.52 7.06
C ASN A 68 0.63 -5.09 8.25
N ALA A 69 0.13 -6.15 8.88
CA ALA A 69 0.81 -6.81 9.99
C ALA A 69 2.15 -7.43 9.55
N GLN A 70 2.22 -8.06 8.37
CA GLN A 70 3.46 -8.61 7.85
C GLN A 70 4.51 -7.54 7.57
N LEU A 71 4.13 -6.38 7.01
CA LEU A 71 5.05 -5.26 6.79
C LEU A 71 5.60 -4.72 8.12
N ALA A 72 4.74 -4.58 9.14
CA ALA A 72 5.17 -4.13 10.46
C ALA A 72 6.13 -5.14 11.12
N ALA A 73 5.82 -6.43 11.05
CA ALA A 73 6.67 -7.49 11.59
C ALA A 73 8.04 -7.55 10.87
N ALA A 74 8.05 -7.46 9.55
CA ALA A 74 9.28 -7.42 8.75
C ALA A 74 10.13 -6.19 9.10
N ALA A 75 9.52 -5.01 9.25
CA ALA A 75 10.23 -3.81 9.69
C ALA A 75 10.86 -3.99 11.08
N ALA A 76 10.14 -4.60 12.02
CA ALA A 76 10.68 -4.89 13.35
C ALA A 76 11.82 -5.92 13.32
N ALA A 77 11.75 -6.92 12.43
CA ALA A 77 12.83 -7.90 12.23
C ALA A 77 14.07 -7.23 11.60
N GLN A 78 13.89 -6.42 10.56
CA GLN A 78 14.96 -5.63 9.94
C GLN A 78 15.64 -4.71 10.95
N ALA A 79 14.88 -3.99 11.78
CA ALA A 79 15.45 -3.12 12.81
C ALA A 79 16.30 -3.91 13.83
N ARG A 80 15.83 -5.10 14.24
CA ARG A 80 16.60 -6.01 15.11
C ARG A 80 17.88 -6.48 14.45
N LEU A 81 17.84 -6.86 13.17
CA LEU A 81 19.03 -7.23 12.41
C LEU A 81 20.03 -6.08 12.36
N THR A 82 19.59 -4.90 11.92
CA THR A 82 20.42 -3.69 11.81
C THR A 82 21.09 -3.35 13.14
N ALA A 83 20.36 -3.44 14.26
CA ALA A 83 20.93 -3.23 15.58
C ALA A 83 21.98 -4.30 15.95
N ARG A 84 21.67 -5.59 15.72
CA ARG A 84 22.58 -6.72 16.01
C ARG A 84 23.90 -6.62 15.27
N VAL A 85 23.83 -6.30 13.98
CA VAL A 85 25.02 -6.20 13.10
C VAL A 85 25.64 -4.80 13.10
N LYS A 86 25.13 -3.87 13.94
CA LYS A 86 25.58 -2.47 14.00
C LYS A 86 25.64 -1.81 12.62
N ASN A 87 24.62 -2.06 11.80
CA ASN A 87 24.50 -1.56 10.44
C ASN A 87 25.67 -1.98 9.49
N ALA A 88 26.36 -3.08 9.79
CA ALA A 88 27.48 -3.57 8.97
C ALA A 88 27.06 -4.29 7.67
N VAL A 89 25.77 -4.60 7.51
CA VAL A 89 25.22 -5.21 6.29
C VAL A 89 24.04 -4.39 5.77
N PRO A 90 23.79 -4.41 4.45
CA PRO A 90 22.59 -3.80 3.87
C PRO A 90 21.29 -4.39 4.43
N PRO A 91 20.15 -3.70 4.25
CA PRO A 91 18.84 -4.27 4.49
C PRO A 91 18.62 -5.57 3.71
N MET A 92 17.83 -6.49 4.27
CA MET A 92 17.53 -7.76 3.59
C MET A 92 16.63 -7.61 2.37
N LEU A 93 15.81 -6.57 2.36
CA LEU A 93 15.02 -6.16 1.20
C LEU A 93 15.41 -4.73 0.85
N GLU A 94 15.71 -4.51 -0.41
CA GLU A 94 16.09 -3.23 -0.99
C GLU A 94 15.25 -2.96 -2.24
N GLY A 95 15.23 -1.71 -2.69
CA GLY A 95 14.46 -1.30 -3.86
C GLY A 95 12.94 -1.34 -3.64
N ASP A 96 12.20 -1.24 -4.73
CA ASP A 96 10.75 -1.36 -4.72
C ASP A 96 10.35 -2.79 -4.36
N ILE A 97 9.46 -2.95 -3.38
CA ILE A 97 8.94 -4.27 -2.98
C ILE A 97 7.51 -4.51 -3.49
N PHE A 98 6.86 -3.54 -4.14
CA PHE A 98 5.46 -3.65 -4.55
C PHE A 98 5.29 -3.98 -6.03
N SER A 99 6.39 -4.15 -6.76
CA SER A 99 6.43 -4.55 -8.16
C SER A 99 7.66 -5.41 -8.46
N SER A 100 7.69 -6.05 -9.63
CA SER A 100 8.82 -6.88 -10.05
C SER A 100 10.13 -6.10 -10.27
N LEU A 101 10.06 -4.84 -10.67
CA LEU A 101 11.24 -4.04 -11.02
C LEU A 101 11.83 -3.37 -9.78
N PHE A 102 13.15 -3.47 -9.58
CA PHE A 102 13.85 -2.90 -8.43
C PHE A 102 13.63 -1.38 -8.27
N GLU A 103 13.54 -0.64 -9.37
CA GLU A 103 13.30 0.80 -9.38
C GLU A 103 11.82 1.18 -9.19
N GLY A 104 10.92 0.20 -9.24
CA GLY A 104 9.47 0.39 -9.13
C GLY A 104 8.77 0.83 -10.42
N ALA A 105 7.44 0.83 -10.40
CA ALA A 105 6.61 1.24 -11.53
C ALA A 105 6.22 2.73 -11.43
N THR A 106 6.45 3.50 -12.49
CA THR A 106 6.01 4.89 -12.61
C THR A 106 4.64 5.03 -13.29
N GLY A 107 4.07 3.93 -13.79
CA GLY A 107 2.75 3.88 -14.40
C GLY A 107 2.13 2.50 -14.30
N TRP A 108 0.80 2.44 -14.25
CA TRP A 108 0.04 1.20 -14.13
C TRP A 108 -1.27 1.24 -14.93
N LYS A 109 -1.75 0.06 -15.31
CA LYS A 109 -3.09 -0.17 -15.83
C LYS A 109 -3.61 -1.49 -15.28
N VAL A 110 -4.61 -1.40 -14.40
CA VAL A 110 -5.29 -2.58 -13.86
C VAL A 110 -6.17 -3.21 -14.94
N GLY A 111 -5.98 -4.50 -15.19
CA GLY A 111 -6.78 -5.29 -16.13
C GLY A 111 -8.06 -5.84 -15.51
N ALA A 112 -8.69 -6.76 -16.23
CA ALA A 112 -9.90 -7.43 -15.73
C ALA A 112 -9.57 -8.35 -14.56
N CYS A 113 -10.14 -8.06 -13.39
CA CYS A 113 -9.96 -8.88 -12.20
C CYS A 113 -10.82 -10.14 -12.25
N GLN A 114 -10.23 -11.27 -11.90
CA GLN A 114 -10.96 -12.51 -11.64
C GLN A 114 -11.28 -12.56 -10.15
N SER A 115 -12.56 -12.63 -9.79
CA SER A 115 -13.03 -12.62 -8.40
C SER A 115 -14.01 -13.75 -8.13
N ASP A 116 -13.91 -14.34 -6.94
CA ASP A 116 -14.89 -15.29 -6.40
C ASP A 116 -15.83 -14.64 -5.36
N GLY A 117 -15.75 -13.31 -5.20
CA GLY A 117 -16.49 -12.53 -4.19
C GLY A 117 -15.77 -12.34 -2.85
N SER A 118 -14.81 -13.20 -2.54
CA SER A 118 -14.00 -13.17 -1.30
C SER A 118 -12.53 -12.85 -1.56
N THR A 119 -12.00 -13.29 -2.69
CA THR A 119 -10.65 -13.01 -3.18
C THR A 119 -10.71 -12.57 -4.63
N ALA A 120 -9.71 -11.81 -5.05
CA ALA A 120 -9.57 -11.40 -6.43
C ALA A 120 -8.11 -11.40 -6.88
N ARG A 121 -7.91 -11.67 -8.16
CA ARG A 121 -6.63 -11.60 -8.87
C ARG A 121 -6.76 -10.57 -9.98
N CYS A 122 -6.00 -9.49 -9.88
CA CYS A 122 -6.00 -8.43 -10.87
C CYS A 122 -4.65 -8.40 -11.59
N PRO A 123 -4.58 -8.76 -12.88
CA PRO A 123 -3.36 -8.52 -13.66
C PRO A 123 -3.16 -7.00 -13.81
N VAL A 124 -1.92 -6.55 -13.74
CA VAL A 124 -1.58 -5.13 -13.84
C VAL A 124 -0.44 -4.97 -14.83
N ALA A 125 -0.69 -4.23 -15.90
CA ALA A 125 0.37 -3.78 -16.80
C ALA A 125 1.08 -2.60 -16.16
N LEU A 126 2.39 -2.73 -15.98
CA LEU A 126 3.24 -1.76 -15.30
C LEU A 126 4.27 -1.18 -16.27
N THR A 127 4.69 0.05 -15.99
CA THR A 127 5.70 0.75 -16.78
C THR A 127 6.64 1.50 -15.86
N HIS A 128 7.92 1.54 -16.22
CA HIS A 128 8.92 2.41 -15.59
C HIS A 128 9.53 3.32 -16.64
N VAL A 129 9.48 4.62 -16.38
CA VAL A 129 10.17 5.65 -17.15
C VAL A 129 11.29 6.19 -16.27
N ALA A 130 12.54 5.90 -16.66
CA ALA A 130 13.70 6.43 -15.96
C ALA A 130 13.72 7.96 -16.07
N PRO A 131 14.13 8.69 -15.01
CA PRO A 131 14.30 10.14 -15.07
C PRO A 131 15.23 10.55 -16.20
N ALA A 132 14.90 11.65 -16.90
CA ALA A 132 15.78 12.21 -17.91
C ALA A 132 17.07 12.73 -17.25
N ILE A 133 18.22 12.28 -17.75
CA ILE A 133 19.54 12.76 -17.32
C ILE A 133 20.09 13.66 -18.42
N ALA A 134 20.42 14.91 -18.09
CA ALA A 134 20.96 15.87 -19.04
C ALA A 134 22.22 15.30 -19.74
N GLY A 135 22.27 15.45 -21.07
CA GLY A 135 23.38 14.93 -21.88
C GLY A 135 23.37 13.42 -22.11
N ARG A 136 22.33 12.69 -21.68
CA ARG A 136 22.14 11.27 -22.02
C ARG A 136 20.92 11.08 -22.91
N ALA A 137 21.03 10.13 -23.83
CA ALA A 137 19.89 9.69 -24.63
C ALA A 137 18.78 9.13 -23.71
N PRO A 138 17.50 9.37 -24.03
CA PRO A 138 16.39 8.80 -23.27
C PRO A 138 16.47 7.27 -23.21
N VAL A 139 16.28 6.71 -22.02
CA VAL A 139 16.16 5.26 -21.84
C VAL A 139 14.76 4.85 -22.24
N LYS A 140 14.64 3.77 -23.04
CA LYS A 140 13.34 3.22 -23.40
C LYS A 140 12.59 2.77 -22.13
N PRO A 141 11.29 3.11 -21.98
CA PRO A 141 10.52 2.64 -20.83
C PRO A 141 10.49 1.12 -20.73
N ALA A 142 10.69 0.60 -19.52
CA ALA A 142 10.47 -0.81 -19.22
C ALA A 142 8.97 -1.06 -19.04
N GLN A 143 8.48 -2.21 -19.52
CA GLN A 143 7.08 -2.62 -19.40
C GLN A 143 7.02 -4.08 -18.98
N TRP A 144 6.12 -4.40 -18.04
CA TRP A 144 5.93 -5.76 -17.55
C TRP A 144 4.51 -5.94 -17.00
N ASN A 145 4.18 -7.15 -16.58
CA ASN A 145 2.96 -7.43 -15.84
C ASN A 145 3.30 -8.00 -14.46
N ASP A 146 2.51 -7.62 -13.47
CA ASP A 146 2.43 -8.26 -12.16
C ASP A 146 0.97 -8.63 -11.88
N THR A 147 0.73 -9.44 -10.85
CA THR A 147 -0.63 -9.73 -10.38
C THR A 147 -0.82 -9.24 -8.96
N VAL A 148 -1.80 -8.36 -8.75
CA VAL A 148 -2.22 -7.93 -7.41
C VAL A 148 -3.28 -8.90 -6.89
N LEU A 149 -3.05 -9.42 -5.67
CA LEU A 149 -4.02 -10.25 -4.97
C LEU A 149 -4.80 -9.38 -3.99
N LEU A 150 -6.12 -9.51 -3.98
CA LEU A 150 -6.99 -8.79 -3.07
C LEU A 150 -7.86 -9.74 -2.26
N THR A 151 -8.25 -9.28 -1.07
CA THR A 151 -9.26 -9.92 -0.24
C THR A 151 -10.39 -8.95 0.06
N ASN A 152 -11.60 -9.46 0.12
CA ASN A 152 -12.79 -8.74 0.51
C ASN A 152 -13.13 -9.04 1.97
N GLY A 153 -13.36 -8.00 2.76
CA GLY A 153 -13.72 -8.12 4.16
C GLY A 153 -14.65 -7.00 4.63
N PRO A 154 -14.80 -6.80 5.94
CA PRO A 154 -15.67 -5.76 6.49
C PRO A 154 -15.34 -4.33 6.01
N GLN A 155 -14.09 -4.10 5.61
CA GLN A 155 -13.59 -2.83 5.09
C GLN A 155 -13.52 -2.80 3.55
N GLY A 156 -14.23 -3.72 2.89
CA GLY A 156 -14.23 -3.96 1.45
C GLY A 156 -12.93 -4.57 0.91
N TRP A 157 -12.73 -4.44 -0.40
CA TRP A 157 -11.56 -4.96 -1.09
C TRP A 157 -10.27 -4.22 -0.68
N LYS A 158 -9.24 -4.99 -0.36
CA LYS A 158 -7.88 -4.49 -0.03
C LYS A 158 -6.82 -5.36 -0.67
N VAL A 159 -5.67 -4.76 -1.00
CA VAL A 159 -4.51 -5.49 -1.51
C VAL A 159 -3.89 -6.34 -0.40
N ASP A 160 -3.73 -7.62 -0.69
CA ASP A 160 -3.37 -8.65 0.27
C ASP A 160 -2.02 -9.32 -0.07
N ASP A 161 -1.60 -9.26 -1.34
CA ASP A 161 -0.29 -9.69 -1.79
C ASP A 161 0.01 -9.14 -3.21
N VAL A 162 1.25 -9.28 -3.65
CA VAL A 162 1.67 -9.07 -5.05
C VAL A 162 2.41 -10.31 -5.52
N ILE A 163 2.08 -10.78 -6.73
CA ILE A 163 2.84 -11.79 -7.46
C ILE A 163 3.69 -11.07 -8.50
N TYR A 164 4.98 -11.38 -8.50
CA TYR A 164 5.96 -10.81 -9.42
C TYR A 164 6.05 -11.66 -10.69
N ASP A 165 5.44 -11.19 -11.78
CA ASP A 165 5.27 -11.96 -13.02
C ASP A 165 6.17 -11.47 -14.17
N ALA A 166 7.06 -10.50 -13.93
CA ALA A 166 7.88 -9.89 -14.99
C ALA A 166 8.98 -10.80 -15.57
N GLY A 167 9.46 -11.77 -14.79
CA GLY A 167 10.54 -12.66 -15.21
C GLY A 167 11.91 -11.97 -15.42
N PHE A 168 12.14 -10.82 -14.79
CA PHE A 168 13.44 -10.14 -14.85
C PHE A 168 14.52 -10.98 -14.17
N ALA A 169 15.72 -11.05 -14.77
CA ALA A 169 16.86 -11.78 -14.22
C ALA A 169 17.32 -11.24 -12.85
N PHE A 170 17.10 -9.93 -12.59
CA PHE A 170 17.50 -9.24 -11.36
C PHE A 170 16.34 -8.47 -10.72
N GLY A 171 15.11 -8.96 -10.91
CA GLY A 171 13.91 -8.38 -10.28
C GLY A 171 13.40 -9.19 -9.08
N ASN A 172 12.35 -8.70 -8.44
CA ASN A 172 11.62 -9.47 -7.46
C ASN A 172 10.95 -10.69 -8.13
N THR A 173 10.86 -11.81 -7.41
CA THR A 173 10.23 -13.05 -7.90
C THR A 173 9.37 -13.69 -6.82
N GLY A 174 8.38 -14.49 -7.23
CA GLY A 174 7.45 -15.13 -6.30
C GLY A 174 6.40 -14.15 -5.77
N ARG A 175 6.35 -13.94 -4.46
CA ARG A 175 5.33 -13.10 -3.80
C ARG A 175 5.92 -12.16 -2.75
N LEU A 176 5.32 -10.97 -2.63
CA LEU A 176 5.67 -10.00 -1.58
C LEU A 176 5.60 -10.64 -0.20
N SER A 177 4.50 -11.32 0.12
CA SER A 177 4.34 -11.96 1.43
C SER A 177 5.40 -13.02 1.71
N GLY A 178 5.93 -13.67 0.68
CA GLY A 178 7.05 -14.61 0.78
C GLY A 178 8.34 -13.93 1.18
N MET A 179 8.69 -12.84 0.49
CA MET A 179 9.88 -12.04 0.81
C MET A 179 9.82 -11.46 2.23
N LEU A 180 8.66 -10.93 2.64
CA LEU A 180 8.47 -10.44 4.01
C LEU A 180 8.65 -11.53 5.06
N ARG A 181 8.16 -12.76 4.80
CA ARG A 181 8.37 -13.90 5.71
C ARG A 181 9.84 -14.29 5.83
N MET A 182 10.63 -14.20 4.76
CA MET A 182 12.08 -14.46 4.84
C MET A 182 12.79 -13.48 5.78
N VAL A 183 12.46 -12.19 5.72
CA VAL A 183 13.02 -11.19 6.64
C VAL A 183 12.64 -11.48 8.08
N ILE A 184 11.36 -11.79 8.31
CA ILE A 184 10.85 -12.13 9.66
C ILE A 184 11.57 -13.37 10.21
N ALA A 185 11.77 -14.41 9.39
CA ALA A 185 12.39 -15.66 9.80
C ALA A 185 13.90 -15.55 10.05
N ALA A 186 14.60 -14.68 9.32
CA ALA A 186 16.04 -14.50 9.47
C ALA A 186 16.43 -13.79 10.78
N THR A 187 15.45 -13.20 11.46
CA THR A 187 15.70 -12.46 12.70
C THR A 187 14.56 -12.65 13.70
N PRO A 188 14.47 -13.84 14.33
CA PRO A 188 13.48 -14.11 15.37
C PRO A 188 13.63 -13.19 16.58
#